data_AF-C6A221-F1
#
_entry.id   AF-C6A221-F1
#
_cell.length_a   1.000
_cell.length_b   1.000
_cell.length_c   1.000
_cell.angle_alpha   90.00
_cell.angle_beta   90.00
_cell.angle_gamma   90.00
#
_symmetry.space_group_name_H-M   'P 1'
#
loop_
_entity.id
_entity.type
_entity.pdbx_description
1 polymer ?
#
loop_
_entity_poly.entity_id
_entity_poly.type
_entity_poly.pdbx_seq_one_letter_code
_entity_poly.pdbx_strand_id
1 'polypeptide(L)'
;MSEVFSSVSRILQKCLEKLPQMTPGELLSYKIKAEVEEAEVYYRLYELSKEMIWNEEIPKIFYQLYQENLEHAEKLLEFYKKIFPGKEPVPVDLPSIKPVLTEETLKDFLEKARLEHLIEILMKNEKMAKEICEYVSTTAENPEVRELAQWLAKREEERYNRLKIIKKLSAAKREVSNQ
;
A
#
# COMPACT_ATOMS: atom_id res chain seq x y z
N MET A 1 -12.69 -18.05 -4.68
CA MET A 1 -11.82 -17.27 -5.60
C MET A 1 -12.61 -16.36 -6.54
N SER A 2 -13.74 -16.77 -7.14
CA SER A 2 -14.50 -15.91 -8.09
C SER A 2 -15.06 -14.61 -7.49
N GLU A 3 -15.55 -14.62 -6.25
CA GLU A 3 -16.10 -13.42 -5.59
C GLU A 3 -15.05 -12.37 -5.24
N VAL A 4 -13.86 -12.79 -4.81
CA VAL A 4 -12.74 -11.88 -4.48
C VAL A 4 -12.22 -11.17 -5.73
N PHE A 5 -12.12 -11.88 -6.86
CA PHE A 5 -11.76 -11.26 -8.14
C PHE A 5 -12.84 -10.28 -8.62
N SER A 6 -14.11 -10.63 -8.43
CA SER A 6 -15.24 -9.74 -8.72
C SER A 6 -15.20 -8.46 -7.89
N SER A 7 -14.90 -8.54 -6.59
CA SER A 7 -14.83 -7.37 -5.71
C SER A 7 -13.63 -6.47 -6.04
N VAL A 8 -12.46 -7.05 -6.31
CA VAL A 8 -11.25 -6.29 -6.69
C VAL A 8 -11.46 -5.57 -8.02
N SER A 9 -12.03 -6.25 -9.03
CA SER A 9 -12.33 -5.63 -10.33
C SER A 9 -13.28 -4.44 -10.19
N ARG A 10 -14.30 -4.55 -9.33
CA ARG A 10 -15.25 -3.45 -9.06
C ARG A 10 -14.59 -2.27 -8.33
N ILE A 11 -13.67 -2.53 -7.40
CA ILE A 11 -12.90 -1.48 -6.71
C ILE A 11 -12.02 -0.74 -7.73
N LEU A 12 -11.30 -1.49 -8.57
CA LEU A 12 -10.43 -0.92 -9.59
C LEU A 12 -11.20 -0.06 -10.57
N GLN A 13 -12.34 -0.53 -11.08
CA GLN A 13 -13.18 0.24 -11.97
C GLN A 13 -13.61 1.57 -11.35
N LYS A 14 -14.10 1.55 -10.09
CA LYS A 14 -14.46 2.78 -9.38
C LYS A 14 -13.29 3.74 -9.21
N CYS A 15 -12.09 3.23 -8.95
CA CYS A 15 -10.90 4.06 -8.79
C CYS A 15 -10.49 4.70 -10.13
N LEU A 16 -10.48 3.94 -11.21
CA LEU A 16 -10.16 4.44 -12.55
C LEU A 16 -11.18 5.49 -13.03
N GLU A 17 -12.45 5.36 -12.65
CA GLU A 17 -13.48 6.35 -12.99
C GLU A 17 -13.38 7.62 -12.12
N LYS A 18 -13.17 7.48 -10.80
CA LYS A 18 -13.25 8.63 -9.88
C LYS A 18 -11.95 9.39 -9.70
N LEU A 19 -10.80 8.72 -9.61
CA LEU A 19 -9.53 9.38 -9.29
C LEU A 19 -9.13 10.47 -10.30
N PRO A 20 -9.32 10.31 -11.64
CA PRO A 20 -8.98 11.36 -12.60
C PRO A 20 -9.84 12.63 -12.47
N GLN A 21 -11.02 12.51 -11.86
CA GLN A 21 -11.99 13.60 -11.70
C GLN A 21 -11.83 14.35 -10.36
N MET A 22 -10.94 13.87 -9.48
CA MET A 22 -10.70 14.49 -8.18
C MET A 22 -9.93 15.80 -8.31
N THR A 23 -10.19 16.70 -7.38
CA THR A 23 -9.30 17.84 -7.13
C THR A 23 -7.98 17.36 -6.51
N PRO A 24 -6.90 18.16 -6.56
CA PRO A 24 -5.63 17.78 -5.91
C PRO A 24 -5.80 17.54 -4.40
N GLY A 25 -6.70 18.29 -3.75
CA GLY A 25 -7.02 18.13 -2.33
C GLY A 25 -7.70 16.79 -2.04
N GLU A 26 -8.67 16.38 -2.86
CA GLU A 26 -9.31 15.06 -2.72
C GLU A 26 -8.32 13.92 -3.00
N LEU A 27 -7.49 14.04 -4.05
CA LEU A 27 -6.50 13.01 -4.38
C LEU A 27 -5.47 12.82 -3.25
N LEU A 28 -4.97 13.91 -2.66
CA LEU A 28 -4.09 13.84 -1.50
C LEU A 28 -4.80 13.25 -0.27
N SER A 29 -6.04 13.66 0.00
CA SER A 29 -6.81 13.15 1.14
C SER A 29 -7.08 11.66 1.01
N TYR A 30 -7.43 11.21 -0.20
CA TYR A 30 -7.55 9.80 -0.55
C TYR A 30 -6.26 9.04 -0.27
N LYS A 31 -5.12 9.57 -0.72
CA LYS A 31 -3.83 8.91 -0.51
C LYS A 31 -3.43 8.85 0.97
N ILE A 32 -3.60 9.93 1.73
CA ILE A 32 -3.34 9.96 3.18
C ILE A 32 -4.16 8.88 3.88
N LYS A 33 -5.46 8.78 3.58
CA LYS A 33 -6.33 7.75 4.12
C LYS A 33 -5.82 6.35 3.76
N ALA A 34 -5.46 6.11 2.50
CA ALA A 34 -4.94 4.82 2.05
C ALA A 34 -3.64 4.43 2.77
N GLU A 35 -2.76 5.39 3.08
CA GLU A 35 -1.55 5.13 3.87
C GLU A 35 -1.85 4.68 5.30
N VAL A 36 -2.82 5.33 5.96
CA VAL A 36 -3.23 4.99 7.31
C VAL A 36 -3.89 3.61 7.35
N GLU A 37 -4.80 3.33 6.42
CA GLU A 37 -5.44 2.01 6.30
C GLU A 37 -4.41 0.89 6.06
N GLU A 38 -3.39 1.15 5.25
CA GLU A 38 -2.31 0.20 5.00
C GLU A 38 -1.39 0.03 6.24
N ALA A 39 -1.12 1.10 6.99
CA ALA A 39 -0.41 1.02 8.27
C ALA A 39 -1.15 0.13 9.27
N GLU A 40 -2.47 0.29 9.41
CA GLU A 40 -3.29 -0.54 10.31
C GLU A 40 -3.18 -2.03 9.95
N VAL A 41 -3.16 -2.34 8.66
CA VAL A 41 -2.95 -3.70 8.16
C VAL A 41 -1.59 -4.25 8.58
N TYR A 42 -0.51 -3.51 8.36
CA TYR A 42 0.83 -3.98 8.71
C TYR A 42 1.00 -4.13 10.22
N TYR A 43 0.37 -3.26 11.01
CA TYR A 43 0.36 -3.41 12.46
C TYR A 43 -0.38 -4.68 12.89
N ARG A 44 -1.52 -5.01 12.29
CA ARG A 44 -2.22 -6.28 12.56
C ARG A 44 -1.38 -7.49 12.17
N LEU A 45 -0.69 -7.43 11.03
CA LEU A 45 0.24 -8.48 10.59
C LEU A 45 1.40 -8.66 11.58
N TYR A 46 1.95 -7.57 12.08
CA TYR A 46 2.93 -7.59 13.16
C TYR A 46 2.38 -8.31 14.40
N GLU A 47 1.21 -7.91 14.89
CA GLU A 47 0.58 -8.52 16.07
C GLU A 47 0.38 -10.04 15.90
N LEU A 48 -0.22 -10.47 14.79
CA LEU A 48 -0.44 -11.90 14.50
C LEU A 48 0.86 -12.69 14.36
N SER A 49 1.90 -12.07 13.79
CA SER A 49 3.17 -12.74 13.60
C SER A 49 3.98 -12.93 14.88
N LYS A 50 3.71 -12.16 15.96
CA LYS A 50 4.40 -12.32 17.25
C LYS A 50 4.08 -13.66 17.91
N GLU A 51 2.92 -14.23 17.63
CA GLU A 51 2.50 -15.55 18.13
C GLU A 51 3.25 -16.69 17.40
N MET A 52 4.00 -16.38 16.34
CA MET A 52 4.70 -17.35 15.52
C MET A 52 6.17 -17.50 15.93
N ILE A 53 6.46 -18.59 16.64
CA ILE A 53 7.75 -18.88 17.28
C ILE A 53 8.86 -19.18 16.25
N TRP A 54 8.52 -19.51 15.01
CA TRP A 54 9.46 -20.08 14.04
C TRP A 54 10.24 -19.05 13.21
N ASN A 55 9.95 -17.74 13.32
CA ASN A 55 10.73 -16.70 12.63
C ASN A 55 10.58 -15.28 13.24
N GLU A 56 11.56 -14.88 14.07
CA GLU A 56 11.60 -13.56 14.72
C GLU A 56 11.77 -12.37 13.77
N GLU A 57 12.13 -12.60 12.50
CA GLU A 57 12.33 -11.53 11.52
C GLU A 57 11.00 -11.07 10.90
N ILE A 58 9.98 -11.93 10.88
CA ILE A 58 8.68 -11.62 10.29
C ILE A 58 7.98 -10.47 11.02
N PRO A 59 7.86 -10.49 12.37
CA PRO A 59 7.31 -9.34 13.10
C PRO A 59 8.08 -8.05 12.82
N LYS A 60 9.42 -8.11 12.75
CA LYS A 60 10.26 -6.92 12.50
C LYS A 60 9.96 -6.29 11.13
N ILE A 61 9.77 -7.11 10.09
CA ILE A 61 9.44 -6.62 8.74
C ILE A 61 8.09 -5.91 8.75
N PHE A 62 7.04 -6.49 9.35
CA PHE A 62 5.73 -5.84 9.36
C PHE A 62 5.70 -4.59 10.21
N TYR A 63 6.40 -4.60 11.36
CA TYR A 63 6.53 -3.40 12.17
C TYR A 63 7.25 -2.28 11.42
N GLN A 64 8.30 -2.62 10.66
CA GLN A 64 8.99 -1.66 9.81
C GLN A 64 8.06 -1.08 8.73
N LEU A 65 7.28 -1.92 8.03
CA LEU A 65 6.32 -1.46 7.02
C LEU A 65 5.23 -0.57 7.63
N TYR A 66 4.73 -0.90 8.83
CA TYR A 66 3.80 -0.07 9.58
C TYR A 66 4.37 1.33 9.84
N GLN A 67 5.60 1.41 10.35
CA GLN A 67 6.25 2.69 10.64
C GLN A 67 6.46 3.51 9.35
N GLU A 68 6.88 2.87 8.26
CA GLU A 68 7.06 3.53 6.97
C GLU A 68 5.77 4.12 6.43
N ASN A 69 4.65 3.39 6.53
CA ASN A 69 3.35 3.89 6.10
C ASN A 69 2.87 5.09 6.93
N LEU A 70 3.09 5.09 8.25
CA LEU A 70 2.77 6.24 9.10
C LEU A 70 3.62 7.46 8.75
N GLU A 71 4.93 7.31 8.62
CA GLU A 71 5.80 8.41 8.19
C GLU A 71 5.38 8.98 6.83
N HIS A 72 4.89 8.12 5.93
CA HIS A 72 4.39 8.55 4.64
C HIS A 72 3.07 9.30 4.74
N ALA A 73 2.13 8.84 5.58
CA ALA A 73 0.89 9.55 5.87
C ALA A 73 1.17 10.94 6.46
N GLU A 74 2.12 11.04 7.40
CA GLU A 74 2.55 12.31 8.00
C GLU A 74 3.16 13.25 6.95
N LYS A 75 4.10 12.77 6.13
CA LYS A 75 4.72 13.58 5.05
C LYS A 75 3.68 14.08 4.04
N LEU A 76 2.68 13.26 3.70
CA LEU A 76 1.59 13.66 2.83
C LEU A 76 0.67 14.70 3.49
N LEU A 77 0.39 14.55 4.79
CA LEU A 77 -0.41 15.52 5.55
C LEU A 77 0.32 16.86 5.68
N GLU A 78 1.62 16.87 5.95
CA GLU A 78 2.43 18.09 5.96
C GLU A 78 2.41 18.78 4.60
N PHE A 79 2.54 18.00 3.52
CA PHE A 79 2.45 18.51 2.16
C PHE A 79 1.07 19.08 1.85
N TYR A 80 0.00 18.40 2.26
CA TYR A 80 -1.37 18.89 2.15
C TYR A 80 -1.54 20.24 2.84
N LYS A 81 -1.09 20.36 4.10
CA LYS A 81 -1.20 21.61 4.88
C LYS A 81 -0.39 22.77 4.28
N LYS A 82 0.70 22.48 3.58
CA LYS A 82 1.49 23.48 2.84
C LYS A 82 0.75 24.00 1.60
N ILE A 83 0.09 23.11 0.85
CA ILE A 83 -0.64 23.47 -0.37
C ILE A 83 -2.02 24.08 -0.05
N PHE A 84 -2.66 23.61 1.02
CA PHE A 84 -3.99 24.03 1.45
C PHE A 84 -3.97 24.60 2.88
N PRO A 85 -3.36 25.78 3.11
CA PRO A 85 -3.26 26.36 4.45
C PRO A 85 -4.62 26.53 5.13
N GLY A 86 -4.73 26.06 6.38
CA GLY A 86 -5.94 26.19 7.18
C GLY A 86 -7.10 25.27 6.77
N LYS A 87 -6.88 24.34 5.83
CA LYS A 87 -7.85 23.31 5.46
C LYS A 87 -7.44 21.96 6.02
N GLU A 88 -8.44 21.15 6.36
CA GLU A 88 -8.25 19.75 6.73
C GLU A 88 -8.49 18.83 5.52
N PRO A 89 -7.86 17.64 5.47
CA PRO A 89 -8.13 16.64 4.45
C PRO A 89 -9.62 16.35 4.32
N VAL A 90 -10.11 16.30 3.08
CA VAL A 90 -11.53 16.07 2.79
C VAL A 90 -11.83 14.56 2.80
N PRO A 91 -12.94 14.12 3.40
CA PRO A 91 -13.33 12.71 3.34
C PRO A 91 -13.59 12.27 1.91
N VAL A 92 -12.90 11.22 1.45
CA VAL A 92 -13.13 10.60 0.15
C VAL A 92 -13.80 9.25 0.32
N ASP A 93 -15.03 9.14 -0.19
CA ASP A 93 -15.78 7.87 -0.26
C ASP A 93 -15.36 7.05 -1.49
N LEU A 94 -14.12 6.55 -1.41
CA LEU A 94 -13.54 5.60 -2.33
C LEU A 94 -12.74 4.58 -1.51
N PRO A 95 -12.89 3.26 -1.76
CA PRO A 95 -12.08 2.24 -1.11
C PRO A 95 -10.61 2.37 -1.50
N SER A 96 -9.70 1.90 -0.64
CA SER A 96 -8.28 1.81 -0.97
C SER A 96 -8.07 0.87 -2.16
N ILE A 97 -7.20 1.29 -3.07
CA ILE A 97 -6.81 0.51 -4.24
C ILE A 97 -5.90 -0.65 -3.88
N LYS A 98 -5.32 -0.69 -2.68
CA LYS A 98 -4.49 -1.79 -2.21
C LYS A 98 -5.40 -2.81 -1.52
N PRO A 99 -5.85 -3.89 -2.20
CA PRO A 99 -6.61 -4.92 -1.54
C PRO A 99 -5.67 -5.63 -0.58
N VAL A 100 -5.87 -5.39 0.70
CA VAL A 100 -5.24 -6.21 1.71
C VAL A 100 -6.09 -7.44 1.92
N LEU A 101 -5.41 -8.58 1.92
CA LEU A 101 -5.95 -9.90 2.19
C LEU A 101 -6.79 -9.90 3.47
N THR A 102 -7.82 -10.75 3.51
CA THR A 102 -8.60 -10.94 4.74
C THR A 102 -7.71 -11.44 5.86
N GLU A 103 -8.08 -11.18 7.12
CA GLU A 103 -7.34 -11.68 8.29
C GLU A 103 -7.10 -13.19 8.22
N GLU A 104 -8.10 -13.96 7.79
CA GLU A 104 -8.00 -15.41 7.59
C GLU A 104 -6.95 -15.78 6.53
N THR A 105 -6.92 -15.04 5.43
CA THR A 105 -5.90 -15.24 4.38
C THR A 105 -4.51 -14.85 4.88
N LEU A 106 -4.40 -13.79 5.68
CA LEU A 106 -3.15 -13.35 6.29
C LEU A 106 -2.62 -14.41 7.26
N LYS A 107 -3.47 -14.95 8.14
CA LYS A 107 -3.13 -16.05 9.04
C LYS A 107 -2.66 -17.27 8.27
N ASP A 108 -3.36 -17.67 7.21
CA ASP A 108 -2.97 -18.81 6.36
C ASP A 108 -1.58 -18.64 5.74
N PHE A 109 -1.25 -17.44 5.24
CA PHE A 109 0.08 -17.15 4.69
C PHE A 109 1.19 -17.22 5.73
N LEU A 110 0.91 -16.71 6.92
CA LEU A 110 1.84 -16.73 8.04
C LEU A 110 2.02 -18.17 8.55
N GLU A 111 0.96 -18.92 8.84
CA GLU A 111 1.03 -20.32 9.32
C GLU A 111 1.77 -21.25 8.34
N LYS A 112 1.61 -21.03 7.04
CA LYS A 112 2.30 -21.84 6.01
C LYS A 112 3.74 -21.41 5.74
N ALA A 113 4.28 -20.48 6.51
CA ALA A 113 5.62 -19.92 6.31
C ALA A 113 5.88 -19.42 4.87
N ARG A 114 4.86 -18.83 4.25
CA ARG A 114 4.87 -18.33 2.86
C ARG A 114 5.17 -16.82 2.80
N LEU A 115 6.13 -16.37 3.59
CA LEU A 115 6.54 -14.96 3.66
C LEU A 115 6.88 -14.40 2.27
N GLU A 116 7.60 -15.17 1.45
CA GLU A 116 7.95 -14.76 0.10
C GLU A 116 6.72 -14.46 -0.75
N HIS A 117 5.69 -15.31 -0.67
CA HIS A 117 4.45 -15.12 -1.42
C HIS A 117 3.65 -13.93 -0.89
N LEU A 118 3.65 -13.72 0.43
CA LEU A 118 3.03 -12.53 1.01
C LEU A 118 3.72 -11.25 0.51
N ILE A 119 5.06 -11.21 0.50
CA ILE A 119 5.82 -10.08 -0.05
C ILE A 119 5.52 -9.90 -1.54
N GLU A 120 5.38 -10.98 -2.32
CA GLU A 120 4.95 -10.91 -3.72
C GLU A 120 3.58 -10.27 -3.90
N ILE A 121 2.62 -10.56 -3.02
CA ILE A 121 1.30 -9.94 -3.04
C ILE A 121 1.42 -8.44 -2.73
N LEU A 122 2.17 -8.07 -1.70
CA LEU A 122 2.41 -6.67 -1.36
C LEU A 122 3.07 -5.91 -2.53
N MET A 123 4.07 -6.52 -3.17
CA MET A 123 4.71 -5.98 -4.37
C MET A 123 3.71 -5.78 -5.52
N LYS A 124 2.80 -6.74 -5.74
CA LYS A 124 1.75 -6.59 -6.77
C LYS A 124 0.80 -5.43 -6.43
N ASN A 125 0.48 -5.22 -5.16
CA ASN A 125 -0.34 -4.08 -4.72
C ASN A 125 0.36 -2.74 -5.00
N GLU A 126 1.66 -2.62 -4.67
CA GLU A 126 2.43 -1.40 -4.98
C GLU A 126 2.48 -1.14 -6.48
N LYS A 127 2.73 -2.18 -7.28
CA LYS A 127 2.79 -2.06 -8.74
C LYS A 127 1.43 -1.61 -9.31
N MET A 128 0.34 -2.17 -8.82
CA MET A 128 -1.00 -1.79 -9.26
C MET A 128 -1.34 -0.35 -8.85
N ALA A 129 -1.00 0.06 -7.64
CA ALA A 129 -1.17 1.44 -7.18
C ALA A 129 -0.37 2.42 -8.06
N LYS A 130 0.86 2.05 -8.44
CA LYS A 130 1.68 2.80 -9.39
C LYS A 130 0.97 2.98 -10.73
N GLU A 131 0.54 1.88 -11.35
CA GLU A 131 -0.13 1.89 -12.67
C GLU A 131 -1.39 2.76 -12.66
N ILE A 132 -2.13 2.78 -11.55
CA ILE A 132 -3.32 3.63 -11.40
C ILE A 132 -2.93 5.10 -11.26
N CYS A 133 -1.88 5.42 -10.51
CA CYS A 133 -1.36 6.79 -10.43
C CYS A 133 -0.84 7.26 -11.81
N GLU A 134 -0.18 6.40 -12.57
CA GLU A 134 0.25 6.70 -13.95
C GLU A 134 -0.96 6.94 -14.87
N TYR A 135 -2.00 6.13 -14.75
CA TYR A 135 -3.26 6.35 -15.47
C TYR A 135 -3.89 7.71 -15.12
N VAL A 136 -4.02 8.05 -13.84
CA VAL A 136 -4.54 9.36 -13.41
C VAL A 136 -3.66 10.49 -13.94
N SER A 137 -2.34 10.32 -13.94
CA SER A 137 -1.41 11.33 -14.44
C SER A 137 -1.54 11.64 -15.93
N THR A 138 -2.10 10.71 -16.71
CA THR A 138 -2.28 10.86 -18.16
C THR A 138 -3.71 11.24 -18.54
N THR A 139 -4.69 10.92 -17.70
CA THR A 139 -6.12 11.08 -18.02
C THR A 139 -6.82 12.23 -17.28
N ALA A 140 -6.26 12.71 -16.17
CA ALA A 140 -6.85 13.84 -15.45
C ALA A 140 -6.80 15.13 -16.29
N GLU A 141 -7.90 15.87 -16.32
CA GLU A 141 -7.97 17.15 -17.03
C GLU A 141 -7.18 18.25 -16.32
N ASN A 142 -7.14 18.21 -14.97
CA ASN A 142 -6.44 19.18 -14.15
C ASN A 142 -4.92 18.92 -14.17
N PRO A 143 -4.08 19.88 -14.63
CA PRO A 143 -2.63 19.73 -14.65
C PRO A 143 -1.99 19.44 -13.28
N GLU A 144 -2.48 20.06 -12.20
CA GLU A 144 -1.96 19.84 -10.84
C GLU A 144 -2.24 18.42 -10.35
N VAL A 145 -3.40 17.86 -10.71
CA VAL A 145 -3.75 16.46 -10.43
C VAL A 145 -2.81 15.53 -11.18
N ARG A 146 -2.47 15.86 -12.44
CA ARG A 146 -1.52 15.07 -13.23
C ARG A 146 -0.13 15.03 -12.61
N GLU A 147 0.40 16.19 -12.23
CA GLU A 147 1.72 16.30 -11.60
C GLU A 147 1.75 15.57 -10.25
N LEU A 148 0.72 15.75 -9.43
CA LEU A 148 0.58 15.05 -8.16
C LEU A 148 0.53 13.53 -8.35
N ALA A 149 -0.28 13.05 -9.29
CA ALA A 149 -0.41 11.63 -9.59
C ALA A 149 0.91 11.03 -10.11
N GLN A 150 1.68 11.78 -10.92
CA GLN A 150 3.01 11.36 -11.37
C GLN A 150 3.99 11.26 -10.20
N TRP A 151 3.94 12.21 -9.26
CA TRP A 151 4.75 12.15 -8.04
C TRP A 151 4.37 10.96 -7.16
N LEU A 152 3.07 10.67 -7.00
CA LEU A 152 2.57 9.50 -6.28
C LEU A 152 3.03 8.19 -6.93
N ALA A 153 2.98 8.07 -8.26
CA ALA A 153 3.45 6.90 -8.98
C ALA A 153 4.92 6.57 -8.68
N LYS A 154 5.79 7.59 -8.64
CA LYS A 154 7.22 7.40 -8.29
C LYS A 154 7.38 6.83 -6.89
N ARG A 155 6.53 7.24 -5.93
CA ARG A 155 6.58 6.73 -4.55
C ARG A 155 6.15 5.27 -4.46
N GLU A 156 5.09 4.88 -5.17
CA GLU A 156 4.69 3.47 -5.23
C GLU A 156 5.80 2.59 -5.86
N GLU A 157 6.54 3.12 -6.84
CA GLU A 157 7.71 2.45 -7.42
C GLU A 157 8.86 2.29 -6.42
N GLU A 158 9.15 3.32 -5.63
CA GLU A 158 10.15 3.25 -4.55
C GLU A 158 9.79 2.15 -3.53
N ARG A 159 8.52 2.06 -3.13
CA ARG A 159 8.03 1.00 -2.24
C ARG A 159 8.13 -0.39 -2.85
N TYR A 160 7.72 -0.54 -4.11
CA TYR A 160 7.87 -1.80 -4.83
C TYR A 160 9.33 -2.27 -4.83
N ASN A 161 10.27 -1.37 -5.12
CA ASN A 161 11.69 -1.68 -5.14
C ASN A 161 12.21 -2.03 -3.74
N ARG A 162 11.71 -1.38 -2.69
CA ARG A 162 12.05 -1.73 -1.31
C ARG A 162 11.56 -3.11 -0.91
N LEU A 163 10.30 -3.45 -1.20
CA LEU A 163 9.75 -4.80 -0.98
C LEU A 163 10.53 -5.86 -1.76
N LYS A 164 10.98 -5.54 -2.97
CA LYS A 164 11.85 -6.42 -3.77
C LYS A 164 13.19 -6.70 -3.09
N ILE A 165 13.77 -5.72 -2.40
CA ILE A 165 15.00 -5.91 -1.59
C ILE A 165 14.70 -6.80 -0.39
N ILE A 166 13.62 -6.54 0.35
CA ILE A 166 13.18 -7.35 1.49
C ILE A 166 12.98 -8.81 1.07
N LYS A 167 12.32 -9.04 -0.08
CA LYS A 167 12.15 -10.38 -0.66
C LYS A 167 13.48 -11.10 -0.83
N LYS A 168 14.46 -10.45 -1.48
CA LYS A 168 15.79 -11.03 -1.71
C LYS A 168 16.52 -11.36 -0.42
N LEU A 169 16.48 -10.47 0.57
CA LEU A 169 17.11 -10.69 1.88
C LEU A 169 16.47 -11.86 2.62
N SER A 170 15.14 -11.99 2.54
CA SER A 170 14.40 -13.09 3.17
C SER A 170 14.71 -14.45 2.53
N ALA A 171 14.97 -14.49 1.22
CA ALA A 171 15.36 -15.71 0.51
C ALA A 171 16.81 -16.13 0.86
N ALA A 172 17.75 -15.20 0.86
CA ALA A 172 19.17 -15.48 1.14
C ALA A 172 19.41 -16.02 2.56
N LYS A 173 18.68 -15.51 3.57
CA LYS A 173 18.78 -16.03 4.95
C LYS A 173 18.27 -17.46 5.10
N ARG A 174 17.32 -17.90 4.24
CA ARG A 174 16.73 -19.25 4.28
C ARG A 174 17.68 -20.32 3.77
N GLU A 175 18.57 -19.97 2.84
CA GLU A 175 19.61 -20.88 2.32
C GLU A 175 20.74 -21.11 3.34
N VAL A 176 21.04 -20.11 4.17
CA VAL A 176 22.08 -20.20 5.21
C VAL A 176 21.61 -20.99 6.44
N SER A 177 20.32 -20.94 6.80
CA SER A 177 19.77 -21.75 7.91
C SER A 177 19.50 -23.22 7.59
N ASN A 178 19.59 -23.62 6.31
CA ASN A 178 19.41 -25.01 5.86
C ASN A 178 20.75 -25.72 5.55
N GLN A 179 21.88 -25.10 5.87
CA GLN A 179 23.23 -25.69 5.89
C GLN A 179 23.69 -25.88 7.34
#